data_AF-A0A441IHL8-F1
#
_entry.id   AF-A0A441IHL8-F1
#
_cell.length_a   1.000
_cell.length_b   1.000
_cell.length_c   1.000
_cell.angle_alpha   90.00
_cell.angle_beta   90.00
_cell.angle_gamma   90.00
#
_symmetry.space_group_name_H-M   'P 1'
#
loop_
_entity.id
_entity.type
_entity.pdbx_description
1 polymer ?
#
loop_
_entity_poly.entity_id
_entity_poly.type
_entity_poly.pdbx_seq_one_letter_code
_entity_poly.pdbx_strand_id
1 'polypeptide(L)'
;MTRLSVRKVYQGIADCRQMFRMFDRHAQRPDRFQDDASALYGGEWFEISQAEHDYMFEILPPLWMRGEMFALREFLTDRITSIFCALNIDGRMRYFHGYCDLLDKGAPERMRDAIVERETRPVRAMTREERLEHIWSSTHDAYRGYAGERWPERDRGRRTVMFYGGRHGTTLKLLDDLTDAEIVAKLPVHLRHLPDAIAA
;
A
#
# COMPACT_ATOMS: atom_id res chain seq x y z
N MET A 1 -4.78 -21.09 -0.68
CA MET A 1 -3.87 -20.06 -1.20
C MET A 1 -4.70 -18.92 -1.73
N THR A 2 -4.98 -17.93 -0.88
CA THR A 2 -5.67 -16.72 -1.29
C THR A 2 -4.77 -16.00 -2.29
N ARG A 3 -5.21 -15.86 -3.55
CA ARG A 3 -4.52 -14.99 -4.51
C ARG A 3 -4.33 -13.64 -3.83
N LEU A 4 -3.10 -13.17 -3.74
CA LEU A 4 -2.83 -11.82 -3.24
C LEU A 4 -3.58 -10.85 -4.13
N SER A 5 -4.56 -10.17 -3.55
CA SER A 5 -5.32 -9.14 -4.25
C SER A 5 -4.38 -7.98 -4.52
N VAL A 6 -4.23 -7.62 -5.80
CA VAL A 6 -3.61 -6.36 -6.18
C VAL A 6 -4.42 -5.24 -5.52
N ARG A 7 -3.78 -4.46 -4.65
CA ARG A 7 -4.47 -3.53 -3.75
C ARG A 7 -3.77 -2.18 -3.68
N LYS A 8 -4.57 -1.12 -3.74
CA LYS A 8 -4.10 0.24 -3.60
C LYS A 8 -3.83 0.55 -2.15
N VAL A 9 -2.59 0.92 -1.82
CA VAL A 9 -2.17 1.13 -0.43
C VAL A 9 -2.11 2.59 0.01
N TYR A 10 -2.23 3.52 -0.95
CA TYR A 10 -2.23 4.94 -0.66
C TYR A 10 -3.08 5.68 -1.71
N GLN A 11 -4.01 6.49 -1.23
CA GLN A 11 -4.83 7.37 -2.06
C GLN A 11 -4.16 8.75 -2.20
N GLY A 12 -3.93 9.16 -3.44
CA GLY A 12 -3.20 10.38 -3.80
C GLY A 12 -1.87 10.07 -4.48
N ILE A 13 -1.14 11.13 -4.86
CA ILE A 13 0.20 11.06 -5.45
C ILE A 13 1.20 11.20 -4.30
N ALA A 14 2.00 10.17 -4.07
CA ALA A 14 3.03 10.22 -3.03
C ALA A 14 4.21 11.10 -3.47
N ASP A 15 4.59 12.06 -2.63
CA ASP A 15 5.85 12.79 -2.77
C ASP A 15 7.06 11.89 -2.41
N CYS A 16 8.27 12.37 -2.68
CA CYS A 16 9.53 11.66 -2.39
C CYS A 16 9.59 11.10 -0.95
N ARG A 17 9.26 11.92 0.07
CA ARG A 17 9.29 11.47 1.47
C ARG A 17 8.24 10.39 1.73
N GLN A 18 7.05 10.55 1.17
CA GLN A 18 5.96 9.59 1.29
C GLN A 18 6.30 8.28 0.58
N MET A 19 6.91 8.32 -0.61
CA MET A 19 7.35 7.15 -1.37
C MET A 19 8.30 6.28 -0.55
N PHE A 20 9.37 6.86 0.00
CA PHE A 20 10.32 6.10 0.83
C PHE A 20 9.65 5.52 2.09
N ARG A 21 8.74 6.27 2.72
CA ARG A 21 7.96 5.74 3.84
C ARG A 21 7.01 4.60 3.41
N MET A 22 6.54 4.59 2.18
CA MET A 22 5.72 3.49 1.64
C MET A 22 6.57 2.23 1.43
N PHE A 23 7.81 2.38 0.96
CA PHE A 23 8.72 1.24 0.84
C PHE A 23 8.95 0.55 2.19
N ASP A 24 9.02 1.34 3.27
CA ASP A 24 9.21 0.85 4.64
C ASP A 24 7.91 0.69 5.46
N ARG A 25 6.73 0.65 4.82
CA ARG A 25 5.45 0.63 5.55
C ARG A 25 5.21 -0.59 6.44
N HIS A 26 6.06 -1.60 6.33
CA HIS A 26 6.05 -2.83 7.14
C HIS A 26 7.33 -3.01 7.96
N ALA A 27 8.17 -1.98 8.11
CA ALA A 27 9.46 -2.07 8.79
C ALA A 27 9.37 -2.48 10.27
N GLN A 28 8.24 -2.19 10.93
CA GLN A 28 7.99 -2.54 12.34
C GLN A 28 7.41 -3.95 12.55
N ARG A 29 7.30 -4.76 11.48
CA ARG A 29 6.79 -6.14 11.60
C ARG A 29 7.72 -6.96 12.50
N PRO A 30 7.21 -7.65 13.54
CA PRO A 30 7.98 -8.62 14.31
C PRO A 30 8.55 -9.70 13.39
N ASP A 31 9.77 -10.15 13.66
CA ASP A 31 10.41 -11.24 12.91
C ASP A 31 10.41 -11.01 11.38
N ARG A 32 10.53 -9.75 10.95
CA ARG A 32 10.48 -9.29 9.54
C ARG A 32 11.30 -10.18 8.59
N PHE A 33 12.41 -10.73 9.06
CA PHE A 33 13.36 -11.52 8.28
C PHE A 33 13.25 -13.04 8.45
N GLN A 34 12.37 -13.54 9.33
CA GLN A 34 12.29 -14.98 9.62
C GLN A 34 11.19 -15.71 8.82
N ASP A 35 10.15 -14.98 8.39
CA ASP A 35 9.02 -15.56 7.63
C ASP A 35 8.96 -15.08 6.18
N ASP A 36 8.32 -15.87 5.30
CA ASP A 36 7.95 -15.46 3.95
C ASP A 36 6.93 -14.31 3.97
N ALA A 37 7.45 -13.08 3.97
CA ALA A 37 6.65 -11.86 3.89
C ALA A 37 6.17 -11.55 2.47
N SER A 38 6.41 -12.42 1.47
CA SER A 38 6.04 -12.16 0.08
C SER A 38 4.54 -11.94 -0.09
N ALA A 39 3.73 -12.63 0.72
CA ALA A 39 2.28 -12.42 0.79
C ALA A 39 1.89 -11.02 1.31
N LEU A 40 2.71 -10.43 2.17
CA LEU A 40 2.44 -9.10 2.71
C LEU A 40 2.70 -8.03 1.65
N TYR A 41 3.78 -8.11 0.89
CA TYR A 41 4.12 -7.07 -0.08
C TYR A 41 3.49 -7.29 -1.45
N GLY A 42 3.29 -8.54 -1.86
CA GLY A 42 2.79 -8.88 -3.19
C GLY A 42 1.46 -8.21 -3.50
N GLY A 43 1.44 -7.48 -4.61
CA GLY A 43 0.26 -6.80 -5.13
C GLY A 43 -0.01 -5.42 -4.54
N GLU A 44 0.79 -4.92 -3.58
CA GLU A 44 0.65 -3.55 -3.10
C GLU A 44 1.11 -2.55 -4.16
N TRP A 45 0.32 -1.48 -4.38
CA TRP A 45 0.68 -0.41 -5.30
C TRP A 45 0.16 0.95 -4.85
N PHE A 46 0.81 2.02 -5.33
CA PHE A 46 0.39 3.40 -5.13
C PHE A 46 0.90 4.31 -6.26
N GLU A 47 0.32 5.51 -6.37
CA GLU A 47 0.72 6.51 -7.35
C GLU A 47 1.85 7.39 -6.80
N ILE A 48 2.79 7.74 -7.68
CA ILE A 48 3.93 8.63 -7.43
C ILE A 48 3.96 9.71 -8.51
N SER A 49 4.75 10.77 -8.29
CA SER A 49 4.94 11.77 -9.34
C SER A 49 5.96 11.29 -10.38
N GLN A 50 5.98 11.96 -11.53
CA GLN A 50 6.97 11.73 -12.57
C GLN A 50 8.41 11.89 -12.04
N ALA A 51 8.65 12.89 -11.18
CA ALA A 51 9.99 13.15 -10.66
C ALA A 51 10.52 11.98 -9.83
N GLU A 52 9.69 11.37 -8.98
CA GLU A 52 10.06 10.18 -8.23
C GLU A 52 10.23 8.96 -9.13
N HIS A 53 9.39 8.80 -10.16
CA HIS A 53 9.55 7.71 -11.13
C HIS A 53 10.89 7.79 -11.86
N ASP A 54 11.21 8.97 -12.41
CA ASP A 54 12.43 9.20 -13.17
C ASP A 54 13.66 9.11 -12.25
N TYR A 55 13.57 9.61 -11.02
CA TYR A 55 14.60 9.42 -9.99
C TYR A 55 14.90 7.94 -9.72
N MET A 56 13.85 7.12 -9.56
CA MET A 56 14.02 5.68 -9.32
C MET A 56 14.51 4.93 -10.56
N PHE A 57 14.29 5.47 -11.76
CA PHE A 57 14.86 4.94 -12.99
C PHE A 57 16.36 5.22 -13.11
N GLU A 58 16.80 6.40 -12.67
CA GLU A 58 18.20 6.85 -12.79
C GLU A 58 19.12 6.31 -11.69
N ILE A 59 18.57 5.85 -10.55
CA ILE A 59 19.39 5.46 -9.40
C ILE A 59 20.31 4.27 -9.70
N LEU A 60 19.81 3.25 -10.41
CA LEU A 60 20.54 2.03 -10.75
C LEU A 60 19.97 1.41 -12.04
N PRO A 61 20.79 0.70 -12.85
CA PRO A 61 20.30 0.01 -14.02
C PRO A 61 19.18 -0.97 -13.65
N PRO A 62 18.03 -0.93 -14.34
CA PRO A 62 16.90 -1.77 -13.99
C PRO A 62 17.24 -3.25 -14.19
N LEU A 63 16.61 -4.11 -13.38
CA LEU A 63 16.70 -5.57 -13.54
C LEU A 63 16.16 -6.00 -14.89
N TRP A 64 15.05 -5.39 -15.32
CA TRP A 64 14.47 -5.52 -16.64
C TRP A 64 13.65 -4.28 -16.98
N MET A 65 13.44 -4.06 -18.28
CA MET A 65 12.49 -3.10 -18.83
C MET A 65 11.58 -3.80 -19.83
N ARG A 66 10.27 -3.55 -19.75
CA ARG A 66 9.27 -4.13 -20.65
C ARG A 66 8.11 -3.16 -20.83
N GLY A 67 7.97 -2.64 -22.04
CA GLY A 67 6.97 -1.59 -22.33
C GLY A 67 7.21 -0.38 -21.43
N GLU A 68 6.14 0.15 -20.85
CA GLU A 68 6.18 1.30 -19.93
C GLU A 68 6.52 0.92 -18.48
N MET A 69 7.20 -0.21 -18.26
CA MET A 69 7.52 -0.72 -16.93
C MET A 69 8.99 -1.07 -16.78
N PHE A 70 9.52 -0.86 -15.57
CA PHE A 70 10.83 -1.37 -15.18
C PHE A 70 10.80 -1.93 -13.76
N ALA A 71 11.71 -2.88 -13.50
CA ALA A 71 11.91 -3.45 -12.18
C ALA A 71 13.25 -3.02 -11.60
N LEU A 72 13.30 -2.76 -10.30
CA LEU A 72 14.56 -2.57 -9.59
C LEU A 72 15.27 -3.90 -9.34
N ARG A 73 16.59 -3.81 -9.18
CA ARG A 73 17.45 -4.97 -8.87
C ARG A 73 17.41 -5.32 -7.38
N GLU A 74 17.02 -4.39 -6.55
CA GLU A 74 16.88 -4.53 -5.11
C GLU A 74 15.62 -5.32 -4.78
N PHE A 75 15.82 -6.42 -4.08
CA PHE A 75 14.78 -7.31 -3.63
C PHE A 75 14.37 -6.97 -2.19
N LEU A 76 13.07 -6.84 -1.96
CA LEU A 76 12.51 -6.59 -0.61
C LEU A 76 12.45 -7.87 0.23
N THR A 77 12.20 -8.99 -0.46
CA THR A 77 12.39 -10.37 -0.02
C THR A 77 13.03 -11.11 -1.20
N ASP A 78 13.47 -12.36 -1.04
CA ASP A 78 14.13 -13.15 -2.11
C ASP A 78 13.40 -13.16 -3.48
N ARG A 79 12.11 -12.81 -3.53
CA ARG A 79 11.26 -12.89 -4.73
C ARG A 79 10.48 -11.64 -5.06
N ILE A 80 10.28 -10.74 -4.10
CA ILE A 80 9.51 -9.51 -4.29
C ILE A 80 10.44 -8.36 -4.68
N THR A 81 10.14 -7.69 -5.78
CA THR A 81 10.82 -6.45 -6.18
C THR A 81 9.84 -5.31 -6.47
N SER A 82 10.36 -4.09 -6.42
CA SER A 82 9.68 -2.88 -6.87
C SER A 82 9.56 -2.86 -8.39
N ILE A 83 8.33 -2.65 -8.87
CA ILE A 83 7.98 -2.38 -10.25
C ILE A 83 7.50 -0.94 -10.34
N PHE A 84 7.98 -0.22 -11.33
CA PHE A 84 7.55 1.13 -11.67
C PHE A 84 6.87 1.09 -13.04
N CYS A 85 5.81 1.89 -13.21
CA CYS A 85 5.12 1.98 -14.48
C CYS A 85 4.62 3.38 -14.79
N ALA A 86 4.68 3.74 -16.08
CA ALA A 86 4.10 4.95 -16.64
C ALA A 86 2.86 4.57 -17.47
N LEU A 87 1.67 4.97 -17.04
CA LEU A 87 0.40 4.56 -17.65
C LEU A 87 -0.37 5.77 -18.16
N ASN A 88 -0.91 5.65 -19.38
CA ASN A 88 -1.86 6.63 -19.90
C ASN A 88 -3.27 6.28 -19.43
N ILE A 89 -3.83 7.09 -18.53
CA ILE A 89 -5.15 6.91 -17.95
C ILE A 89 -5.93 8.20 -18.15
N ASP A 90 -7.11 8.12 -18.77
CA ASP A 90 -7.97 9.26 -19.11
C ASP A 90 -7.23 10.37 -19.90
N GLY A 91 -6.32 9.97 -20.80
CA GLY A 91 -5.54 10.88 -21.65
C GLY A 91 -4.37 11.57 -20.94
N ARG A 92 -4.02 11.14 -19.72
CA ARG A 92 -2.91 11.69 -18.93
C ARG A 92 -1.92 10.60 -18.58
N MET A 93 -0.63 10.91 -18.73
CA MET A 93 0.43 10.07 -18.19
C MET A 93 0.45 10.18 -16.66
N ARG A 94 0.42 9.03 -15.99
CA ARG A 94 0.46 8.87 -14.54
C ARG A 94 1.48 7.79 -14.18
N TYR A 95 2.07 7.88 -13.00
CA TYR A 95 3.21 7.05 -12.62
C TYR A 95 2.90 6.30 -11.34
N PHE A 96 3.26 5.02 -11.31
CA PHE A 96 2.93 4.14 -10.19
C PHE A 96 4.11 3.29 -9.79
N HIS A 97 4.11 2.92 -8.52
CA HIS A 97 4.96 1.90 -7.94
C HIS A 97 4.10 0.75 -7.43
N GLY A 98 4.63 -0.47 -7.51
CA GLY A 98 4.08 -1.59 -6.76
C GLY A 98 5.06 -2.75 -6.60
N TYR A 99 4.68 -3.73 -5.78
CA TYR A 99 5.51 -4.88 -5.44
C TYR A 99 5.02 -6.17 -6.11
N CYS A 100 5.86 -6.81 -6.92
CA CYS A 100 5.54 -8.06 -7.62
C CYS A 100 6.46 -9.21 -7.20
N ASP A 101 5.90 -10.42 -7.08
CA ASP A 101 6.67 -11.67 -7.03
C ASP A 101 7.12 -12.03 -8.45
N LEU A 102 8.44 -12.02 -8.70
CA LEU A 102 8.97 -12.31 -10.04
C LEU A 102 8.88 -13.79 -10.43
N LEU A 103 8.66 -14.72 -9.50
CA LEU A 103 8.37 -16.11 -9.90
C LEU A 103 6.98 -16.23 -10.53
N ASP A 104 6.07 -15.30 -10.22
CA ASP A 104 4.82 -15.15 -10.94
C ASP A 104 5.03 -14.25 -12.16
N LYS A 105 5.34 -14.90 -13.29
CA LYS A 105 5.67 -14.24 -14.57
C LYS A 105 4.59 -13.27 -15.09
N GLY A 106 3.36 -13.33 -14.59
CA GLY A 106 2.28 -12.43 -14.99
C GLY A 106 1.91 -11.38 -13.93
N ALA A 107 2.62 -11.33 -12.80
CA ALA A 107 2.31 -10.39 -11.74
C ALA A 107 2.40 -8.92 -12.17
N PRO A 108 3.45 -8.47 -12.90
CA PRO A 108 3.54 -7.08 -13.35
C PRO A 108 2.39 -6.68 -14.27
N GLU A 109 2.02 -7.53 -15.24
CA GLU A 109 0.93 -7.24 -16.18
C GLU A 109 -0.42 -7.20 -15.47
N ARG A 110 -0.70 -8.14 -14.56
CA ARG A 110 -1.94 -8.12 -13.78
C ARG A 110 -2.02 -6.91 -12.84
N MET A 111 -0.88 -6.49 -12.29
CA MET A 111 -0.83 -5.28 -11.48
C MET A 111 -1.17 -4.05 -12.31
N ARG A 112 -0.53 -3.90 -13.47
CA ARG A 112 -0.84 -2.84 -14.43
C ARG A 112 -2.34 -2.81 -14.78
N ASP A 113 -2.90 -3.97 -15.14
CA ASP A 113 -4.29 -4.06 -15.55
C ASP A 113 -5.24 -3.67 -14.41
N ALA A 114 -4.95 -4.10 -13.18
CA ALA A 114 -5.70 -3.70 -11.99
C ALA A 114 -5.57 -2.21 -11.67
N ILE A 115 -4.40 -1.59 -11.88
CA ILE A 115 -4.22 -0.13 -11.74
C ILE A 115 -5.10 0.60 -12.76
N VAL A 116 -5.02 0.22 -14.04
CA VAL A 116 -5.83 0.85 -15.10
C VAL A 116 -7.31 0.69 -14.80
N GLU A 117 -7.77 -0.52 -14.48
CA GLU A 117 -9.17 -0.77 -14.12
C GLU A 117 -9.61 0.06 -12.92
N ARG A 118 -8.79 0.16 -11.87
CA ARG A 118 -9.12 0.90 -10.65
C ARG A 118 -9.16 2.41 -10.85
N GLU A 119 -8.21 2.94 -11.62
CA GLU A 119 -7.98 4.37 -11.78
C GLU A 119 -8.83 5.02 -12.88
N THR A 120 -9.40 4.22 -13.78
CA THR A 120 -10.38 4.66 -14.81
C THR A 120 -11.82 4.71 -14.29
N ARG A 121 -12.09 4.23 -13.07
CA ARG A 121 -13.45 4.22 -12.50
C ARG A 121 -13.99 5.65 -12.36
N PRO A 122 -15.22 5.95 -12.86
CA PRO A 122 -15.81 7.29 -12.78
C PRO A 122 -15.96 7.78 -11.33
N VAL A 123 -16.32 6.87 -10.43
CA VAL A 123 -16.42 7.13 -9.00
C VAL A 123 -15.14 6.65 -8.34
N ARG A 124 -14.32 7.58 -7.87
CA ARG A 124 -13.08 7.28 -7.11
C ARG A 124 -13.36 6.93 -5.64
N ALA A 125 -14.50 6.29 -5.40
CA ALA A 125 -14.89 5.73 -4.12
C ALA A 125 -13.82 4.77 -3.62
N MET A 126 -13.42 4.91 -2.36
CA MET A 126 -12.50 3.94 -1.75
C MET A 126 -13.28 2.78 -1.16
N THR A 127 -12.82 1.56 -1.38
CA THR A 127 -13.34 0.41 -0.64
C THR A 127 -12.94 0.51 0.83
N ARG A 128 -13.61 -0.25 1.72
CA ARG A 128 -13.21 -0.32 3.13
C ARG A 128 -11.75 -0.75 3.26
N GLU A 129 -11.30 -1.72 2.48
CA GLU A 129 -9.91 -2.19 2.46
C GLU A 129 -8.94 -1.08 2.05
N GLU A 130 -9.22 -0.35 0.97
CA GLU A 130 -8.38 0.77 0.54
C GLU A 130 -8.29 1.86 1.61
N ARG A 131 -9.39 2.11 2.36
CA ARG A 131 -9.38 3.05 3.46
C ARG A 131 -8.49 2.58 4.60
N LEU A 132 -8.57 1.30 4.98
CA LEU A 132 -7.68 0.72 5.99
C LEU A 132 -6.22 0.76 5.56
N GLU A 133 -5.93 0.42 4.31
CA GLU A 133 -4.56 0.49 3.77
C GLU A 133 -4.03 1.92 3.76
N HIS A 134 -4.86 2.89 3.36
CA HIS A 134 -4.47 4.29 3.38
C HIS A 134 -4.29 4.83 4.79
N ILE A 135 -5.13 4.46 5.76
CA ILE A 135 -4.95 4.80 7.17
C ILE A 135 -3.63 4.22 7.67
N TRP A 136 -3.35 2.95 7.38
CA TRP A 136 -2.09 2.33 7.76
C TRP A 136 -0.91 3.11 7.17
N SER A 137 -0.92 3.36 5.87
CA SER A 137 0.13 4.08 5.14
C SER A 137 0.35 5.52 5.61
N SER A 138 -0.73 6.26 5.86
CA SER A 138 -0.64 7.68 6.20
C SER A 138 -0.32 7.91 7.68
N THR A 139 -0.62 6.94 8.55
CA THR A 139 -0.29 7.00 9.98
C THR A 139 1.23 6.96 10.18
N HIS A 140 1.73 7.86 11.03
CA HIS A 140 3.15 7.89 11.39
C HIS A 140 3.56 6.62 12.15
N ASP A 141 4.80 6.17 11.96
CA ASP A 141 5.32 4.92 12.53
C ASP A 141 5.25 4.86 14.06
N ALA A 142 5.32 6.00 14.73
CA ALA A 142 5.13 6.08 16.19
C ALA A 142 3.69 5.78 16.67
N TYR A 143 2.71 5.77 15.76
CA TYR A 143 1.27 5.65 16.06
C TYR A 143 0.60 4.47 15.35
N ARG A 144 1.38 3.64 14.68
CA ARG A 144 0.97 2.36 14.10
C ARG A 144 1.96 1.29 14.53
N GLY A 145 1.60 0.03 14.34
CA GLY A 145 2.49 -1.07 14.67
C GLY A 145 1.80 -2.42 14.54
N TYR A 146 2.42 -3.45 15.09
CA TYR A 146 1.86 -4.79 15.08
C TYR A 146 1.50 -5.22 16.51
N ALA A 147 0.42 -5.98 16.63
CA ALA A 147 0.02 -6.57 17.90
C ALA A 147 1.10 -7.54 18.41
N GLY A 148 1.78 -7.17 19.49
CA GLY A 148 2.81 -7.97 20.15
C GLY A 148 2.27 -8.84 21.30
N GLU A 149 3.15 -9.28 22.18
CA GLU A 149 2.86 -10.27 23.24
C GLU A 149 1.72 -9.89 24.20
N ARG A 150 1.46 -8.59 24.38
CA ARG A 150 0.39 -8.04 25.23
C ARG A 150 -1.02 -8.27 24.66
N TRP A 151 -1.13 -8.68 23.39
CA TRP A 151 -2.40 -9.02 22.75
C TRP A 151 -2.70 -10.52 22.91
N PRO A 152 -3.99 -10.92 22.88
CA PRO A 152 -4.38 -12.32 22.77
C PRO A 152 -3.64 -13.00 21.61
N GLU A 153 -3.28 -14.28 21.76
CA GLU A 153 -2.46 -15.00 20.78
C GLU A 153 -3.03 -14.95 19.36
N ARG A 154 -4.36 -15.06 19.22
CA ARG A 154 -5.08 -14.97 17.94
C ARG A 154 -4.91 -13.63 17.22
N ASP A 155 -4.56 -12.57 17.95
CA ASP A 155 -4.46 -11.21 17.44
C ASP A 155 -3.01 -10.78 17.19
N ARG A 156 -2.03 -11.55 17.65
CA ARG A 156 -0.61 -11.24 17.47
C ARG A 156 -0.24 -11.19 15.99
N GLY A 157 0.63 -10.26 15.62
CA GLY A 157 1.05 -10.03 14.23
C GLY A 157 0.01 -9.30 13.36
N ARG A 158 -1.19 -8.99 13.88
CA ARG A 158 -2.16 -8.13 13.18
C ARG A 158 -1.76 -6.66 13.29
N ARG A 159 -2.14 -5.85 12.29
CA ARG A 159 -1.84 -4.40 12.25
C ARG A 159 -2.65 -3.66 13.32
N THR A 160 -2.03 -2.69 13.96
CA THR A 160 -2.62 -1.85 15.02
C THR A 160 -2.44 -0.37 14.73
N VAL A 161 -3.40 0.44 15.15
CA VAL A 161 -3.31 1.91 15.06
C VAL A 161 -3.72 2.55 16.38
N MET A 162 -3.02 3.61 16.75
CA MET A 162 -3.28 4.36 17.97
C MET A 162 -4.42 5.35 17.77
N PHE A 163 -5.37 5.36 18.71
CA PHE A 163 -6.45 6.32 18.81
C PHE A 163 -6.23 7.25 20.00
N TYR A 164 -6.60 8.52 19.81
CA TYR A 164 -6.64 9.50 20.88
C TYR A 164 -8.09 9.63 21.36
N GLY A 165 -8.37 9.11 22.57
CA GLY A 165 -9.69 9.17 23.21
C GLY A 165 -9.92 10.44 24.03
N GLY A 166 -9.14 11.50 23.80
CA GLY A 166 -9.23 12.72 24.59
C GLY A 166 -8.90 12.47 26.06
N ARG A 167 -9.89 12.72 26.94
CA ARG A 167 -9.76 12.53 28.39
C ARG A 167 -9.57 11.07 28.80
N HIS A 168 -9.91 10.12 27.93
CA HIS A 168 -9.75 8.68 28.20
C HIS A 168 -8.35 8.14 27.84
N GLY A 169 -7.43 9.01 27.41
CA GLY A 169 -6.07 8.64 27.05
C GLY A 169 -5.94 8.09 25.62
N THR A 170 -4.81 7.45 25.35
CA THR A 170 -4.53 6.79 24.06
C THR A 170 -4.82 5.30 24.15
N THR A 171 -5.45 4.75 23.11
CA THR A 171 -5.79 3.32 23.02
C THR A 171 -5.26 2.75 21.71
N LEU A 172 -4.71 1.54 21.73
CA LEU A 172 -4.39 0.80 20.51
C LEU A 172 -5.59 -0.05 20.09
N LYS A 173 -5.88 -0.07 18.78
CA LYS A 173 -6.92 -0.92 18.19
C LYS A 173 -6.34 -1.72 17.03
N LEU A 174 -6.89 -2.89 16.77
CA LEU A 174 -6.61 -3.64 15.55
C LEU A 174 -7.18 -2.87 14.35
N LEU A 175 -6.38 -2.74 13.30
CA LEU A 175 -6.74 -1.96 12.11
C LEU A 175 -7.97 -2.55 11.41
N ASP A 176 -8.05 -3.88 11.32
CA ASP A 176 -9.16 -4.54 10.62
C ASP A 176 -10.48 -4.44 11.39
N ASP A 177 -10.41 -4.19 12.71
CA ASP A 177 -11.56 -4.12 13.62
C ASP A 177 -12.12 -2.68 13.75
N LEU A 178 -11.58 -1.72 13.00
CA LEU A 178 -12.09 -0.35 13.02
C LEU A 178 -13.52 -0.29 12.48
N THR A 179 -14.38 0.42 13.21
CA THR A 179 -15.74 0.72 12.76
C THR A 179 -15.72 1.75 11.64
N ASP A 180 -16.79 1.83 10.84
CA ASP A 180 -16.86 2.80 9.73
C ASP A 180 -16.72 4.25 10.22
N ALA A 181 -17.30 4.57 11.39
CA ALA A 181 -17.15 5.88 12.01
C ALA A 181 -15.68 6.20 12.37
N GLU A 182 -14.93 5.21 12.86
CA GLU A 182 -13.51 5.37 13.18
C GLU A 182 -12.63 5.47 11.93
N ILE A 183 -12.95 4.71 10.89
CA ILE A 183 -12.32 4.81 9.58
C ILE A 183 -12.48 6.24 9.05
N VAL A 184 -13.72 6.76 9.03
CA VAL A 184 -14.00 8.13 8.60
C VAL A 184 -13.25 9.15 9.45
N ALA A 185 -13.21 8.97 10.78
CA ALA A 185 -12.49 9.88 11.66
C ALA A 185 -10.96 9.92 11.38
N LYS A 186 -10.38 8.78 11.03
CA LYS A 186 -8.95 8.64 10.72
C LYS A 186 -8.55 9.09 9.33
N LEU A 187 -9.49 9.07 8.37
CA LEU A 187 -9.21 9.56 7.03
C LEU A 187 -8.98 11.09 7.02
N PRO A 188 -8.05 11.57 6.18
CA PRO A 188 -7.94 12.99 5.84
C PRO A 188 -9.29 13.56 5.40
N VAL A 189 -9.58 14.82 5.75
CA VAL A 189 -10.90 15.45 5.52
C VAL A 189 -11.39 15.29 4.08
N HIS A 190 -10.52 15.48 3.09
CA HIS A 190 -10.88 15.37 1.67
C HIS A 190 -11.22 13.93 1.21
N LEU A 191 -10.84 12.91 1.99
CA LEU A 191 -11.16 11.49 1.71
C LEU A 191 -12.37 10.98 2.49
N ARG A 192 -12.87 11.74 3.48
CA ARG A 192 -14.04 11.34 4.29
C ARG A 192 -15.35 11.33 3.51
N HIS A 193 -15.43 12.20 2.50
CA HIS A 193 -16.65 12.44 1.73
C HIS A 193 -16.65 11.70 0.38
N LEU A 194 -15.63 10.88 0.11
CA LEU A 194 -15.67 10.02 -1.06
C LEU A 194 -16.77 8.97 -0.87
N PRO A 195 -17.66 8.76 -1.86
CA PRO A 195 -18.71 7.76 -1.76
C PRO A 195 -18.12 6.40 -1.37
N ASP A 196 -18.84 5.62 -0.56
CA ASP A 196 -18.46 4.24 -0.30
C ASP A 196 -18.66 3.45 -1.60
N ALA A 197 -17.66 2.66 -1.99
CA ALA A 197 -17.88 1.64 -3.00
C ALA A 197 -18.74 0.56 -2.33
N ILE A 198 -20.07 0.69 -2.44
CA ILE A 198 -20.98 -0.37 -2.02
C ILE A 198 -20.57 -1.60 -2.83
N ALA A 199 -20.15 -2.66 -2.13
CA ALA A 199 -19.67 -3.89 -2.74
C ALA A 199 -20.66 -4.37 -3.81
N ALA A 200 -20.20 -4.41 -5.06
CA ALA A 200 -20.89 -5.03 -6.19
C ALA A 200 -20.40 -6.48 -6.32
#